data_AF-A0A4R1F3A4-F1
#
_entry.id   AF-A0A4R1F3A4-F1
#
_cell.length_a   1.000
_cell.length_b   1.000
_cell.length_c   1.000
_cell.angle_alpha   90.00
_cell.angle_beta   90.00
_cell.angle_gamma   90.00
#
_symmetry.space_group_name_H-M   'P 1'
#
loop_
_entity.id
_entity.type
_entity.pdbx_description
1 polymer ?
#
loop_
_entity_poly.entity_id
_entity_poly.type
_entity_poly.pdbx_seq_one_letter_code
_entity_poly.pdbx_strand_id
1 'polypeptide(L)'
;MNPWLFPWLGMFKGPLSGDVTQDISPITSLLSPQFEFNFAGDRSIESEVVADVASYGKQLGILSEALIEIAEGKQGDALKRLQKLTIEIEAVKDRHKDKLEQTVKADLDKLKKDDPEKLKQLIDEYR
;
A
#
# COMPACT_ATOMS: atom_id res chain seq x y z
N MET A 1 -23.55 -16.11 5.88
CA MET A 1 -23.57 -16.97 7.08
C MET A 1 -23.15 -16.12 8.26
N ASN A 2 -23.91 -16.10 9.36
CA ASN A 2 -23.79 -15.09 10.43
C ASN A 2 -22.58 -15.40 11.35
N PRO A 3 -21.54 -14.55 11.42
CA PRO A 3 -20.27 -14.86 12.10
C PRO A 3 -20.37 -15.03 13.62
N TRP A 4 -21.50 -14.64 14.21
CA TRP A 4 -21.76 -14.71 15.65
C TRP A 4 -22.13 -16.11 16.18
N LEU A 5 -22.37 -17.06 15.28
CA LEU A 5 -22.81 -18.41 15.67
C LEU A 5 -21.66 -19.32 16.13
N PHE A 6 -20.40 -18.95 15.87
CA PHE A 6 -19.24 -19.81 16.12
C PHE A 6 -17.98 -18.98 16.49
N PRO A 7 -17.91 -18.44 17.72
CA PRO A 7 -16.81 -17.56 18.16
C PRO A 7 -15.44 -18.27 18.22
N TRP A 8 -15.41 -19.60 18.15
CA TRP A 8 -14.18 -20.41 18.18
C TRP A 8 -13.55 -20.65 16.80
N LEU A 9 -14.22 -20.34 15.69
CA LEU A 9 -13.64 -20.53 14.34
C LEU A 9 -12.47 -19.59 14.05
N GLY A 10 -12.37 -18.45 14.74
CA GLY A 10 -11.22 -17.54 14.64
C GLY A 10 -9.92 -18.09 15.26
N MET A 11 -9.99 -19.20 16.01
CA MET A 11 -8.82 -19.85 16.61
C MET A 11 -8.29 -21.03 15.78
N PHE A 12 -8.95 -21.38 14.66
CA PHE A 12 -8.52 -22.50 13.81
C PHE A 12 -7.41 -22.05 12.85
N LYS A 13 -6.14 -22.23 13.25
CA LYS A 13 -4.98 -21.98 12.39
C LYS A 13 -4.76 -23.18 11.46
N GLY A 14 -5.19 -23.08 10.20
CA GLY A 14 -4.88 -24.09 9.18
C GLY A 14 -3.37 -24.12 8.86
N PRO A 15 -2.78 -25.29 8.54
CA PRO A 15 -1.42 -25.32 8.02
C PRO A 15 -1.40 -24.52 6.70
N LEU A 16 -0.49 -23.53 6.58
CA LEU A 16 -0.42 -22.47 5.53
C LEU A 16 -1.18 -21.16 5.82
N SER A 17 -1.91 -21.04 6.92
CA SER A 17 -2.41 -19.75 7.43
C SER A 17 -1.27 -19.05 8.17
N GLY A 18 -0.50 -18.19 7.48
CA GLY A 18 0.46 -17.31 8.14
C GLY A 18 -0.20 -16.50 9.27
N ASP A 19 0.58 -16.03 10.24
CA ASP A 19 0.07 -15.20 11.34
C ASP A 19 -0.51 -13.89 10.77
N VAL A 20 -1.84 -13.76 10.80
CA VAL A 20 -2.52 -12.49 10.62
C VAL A 20 -2.61 -11.84 12.00
N THR A 21 -1.47 -11.39 12.54
CA THR A 21 -1.44 -10.56 13.75
C THR A 21 -1.95 -9.17 13.38
N GLN A 22 -3.26 -8.96 13.55
CA GLN A 22 -3.91 -7.66 13.38
C GLN A 22 -3.66 -6.82 14.63
N ASP A 23 -2.99 -5.67 14.47
CA ASP A 23 -2.89 -4.66 15.53
C ASP A 23 -4.22 -3.89 15.61
N ILE A 24 -5.03 -4.23 16.60
CA ILE A 24 -6.34 -3.60 16.84
C ILE A 24 -6.12 -2.46 17.84
N SER A 25 -5.79 -1.26 17.38
CA SER A 25 -5.83 -0.06 18.24
C SER A 25 -7.30 0.41 18.38
N PRO A 26 -7.91 0.38 19.57
CA PRO A 26 -9.32 0.70 19.75
C PRO A 26 -9.47 2.20 20.00
N ILE A 27 -9.59 3.01 18.95
CA ILE A 27 -10.14 4.37 19.08
C ILE A 27 -11.30 4.52 18.09
N THR A 28 -12.49 4.43 18.67
CA THR A 28 -13.81 4.49 18.07
C THR A 28 -14.14 5.92 17.61
N SER A 29 -14.27 6.15 16.30
CA SER A 29 -15.04 7.28 15.78
C SER A 29 -16.35 6.76 15.19
N LEU A 30 -17.46 7.27 15.71
CA LEU A 30 -18.84 6.80 15.52
C LEU A 30 -19.37 6.94 14.06
N LEU A 31 -18.54 7.39 13.11
CA LEU A 31 -18.88 7.63 11.70
C LEU A 31 -17.86 7.05 10.70
N SER A 32 -16.84 6.31 11.13
CA SER A 32 -15.94 5.61 10.21
C SER A 32 -16.45 4.17 10.00
N PRO A 33 -16.92 3.79 8.79
CA PRO A 33 -17.08 2.38 8.47
C PRO A 33 -15.71 1.73 8.66
N GLN A 34 -15.66 0.60 9.38
CA GLN A 34 -14.47 -0.23 9.51
C GLN A 34 -13.98 -0.66 8.11
N PHE A 35 -13.20 0.19 7.46
CA PHE A 35 -12.39 -0.20 6.32
C PHE A 35 -11.09 -0.74 6.89
N GLU A 36 -11.07 -2.05 7.13
CA GLU A 36 -9.85 -2.80 7.42
C GLU A 36 -8.96 -2.77 6.18
N PHE A 37 -8.02 -1.83 6.14
CA PHE A 37 -7.02 -1.76 5.08
C PHE A 37 -5.94 -2.81 5.36
N ASN A 38 -6.07 -3.99 4.75
CA ASN A 38 -5.00 -4.98 4.72
C ASN A 38 -3.93 -4.50 3.74
N PHE A 39 -2.85 -3.94 4.29
CA PHE A 39 -1.72 -3.46 3.53
C PHE A 39 -0.73 -4.60 3.25
N ALA A 40 -0.38 -4.82 1.98
CA ALA A 40 0.50 -5.92 1.55
C ALA A 40 1.93 -5.46 1.22
N GLY A 41 2.14 -4.14 1.10
CA GLY A 41 3.40 -3.48 0.77
C GLY A 41 3.70 -2.28 1.66
N ASP A 42 4.31 -1.23 1.09
CA ASP A 42 4.60 0.00 1.82
C ASP A 42 3.28 0.70 2.21
N ARG A 43 2.97 0.69 3.51
CA ARG A 43 1.74 1.28 4.05
C ARG A 43 1.55 2.73 3.65
N SER A 44 2.63 3.51 3.54
CA SER A 44 2.55 4.93 3.20
C SER A 44 2.10 5.13 1.75
N ILE A 45 2.66 4.35 0.83
CA ILE A 45 2.27 4.33 -0.59
C ILE A 45 0.84 3.82 -0.73
N GLU A 46 0.50 2.69 -0.10
CA GLU A 46 -0.81 2.07 -0.24
C GLU A 46 -1.93 2.93 0.35
N SER A 47 -1.66 3.63 1.46
CA SER A 47 -2.61 4.58 2.05
C SER A 47 -2.87 5.76 1.11
N GLU A 48 -1.83 6.32 0.49
CA GLU A 48 -1.97 7.43 -0.46
C GLU A 48 -2.70 6.98 -1.74
N VAL A 49 -2.39 5.81 -2.29
CA VAL A 49 -3.10 5.25 -3.45
C VAL A 49 -4.60 5.08 -3.16
N VAL A 50 -4.94 4.55 -1.99
CA VAL A 50 -6.35 4.32 -1.61
C VAL A 50 -7.10 5.64 -1.38
N ALA A 51 -6.44 6.62 -0.77
CA ALA A 51 -7.04 7.93 -0.50
C ALA A 51 -7.20 8.78 -1.76
N ASP A 52 -6.16 8.85 -2.60
CA ASP A 52 -6.06 9.87 -3.64
C ASP A 52 -6.34 9.35 -5.06
N VAL A 53 -6.17 8.04 -5.30
CA VAL A 53 -6.34 7.44 -6.64
C VAL A 53 -7.65 6.65 -6.72
N ALA A 54 -7.72 5.55 -5.96
CA ALA A 54 -8.88 4.68 -5.95
C ALA A 54 -8.86 3.72 -4.76
N SER A 55 -10.02 3.55 -4.10
CA SER A 55 -10.19 2.46 -3.14
C SER A 55 -10.04 1.09 -3.80
N TYR A 56 -9.68 0.06 -3.04
CA TYR A 56 -9.50 -1.30 -3.56
C TYR A 56 -10.72 -1.82 -4.34
N GLY A 57 -11.94 -1.55 -3.86
CA GLY A 57 -13.17 -1.93 -4.57
C GLY A 57 -13.28 -1.26 -5.94
N LYS A 58 -12.90 0.02 -6.06
CA LYS A 58 -12.88 0.74 -7.34
C LYS A 58 -11.78 0.20 -8.26
N GLN A 59 -10.60 -0.13 -7.72
CA GLN A 59 -9.51 -0.75 -8.49
C GLN A 59 -9.94 -2.10 -9.10
N LEU A 60 -10.55 -2.98 -8.27
CA LEU A 60 -11.07 -4.28 -8.72
C LEU A 60 -12.20 -4.14 -9.74
N GLY A 61 -13.08 -3.13 -9.58
CA GLY A 61 -14.13 -2.83 -10.55
C GLY A 61 -13.55 -2.45 -11.92
N ILE A 62 -12.60 -1.51 -11.96
CA ILE A 62 -11.92 -1.09 -13.19
C ILE A 62 -11.20 -2.26 -13.86
N LEU A 63 -10.50 -3.09 -13.09
CA LEU A 63 -9.83 -4.29 -13.59
C LEU A 63 -10.82 -5.28 -14.21
N SER A 64 -11.93 -5.55 -13.52
CA SER A 64 -12.95 -6.51 -13.98
C SER A 64 -13.62 -6.04 -15.28
N GLU A 65 -13.98 -4.76 -15.36
CA GLU A 65 -14.55 -4.17 -16.58
C GLU A 65 -13.58 -4.26 -17.77
N ALA A 66 -12.30 -3.93 -17.56
CA ALA A 66 -11.29 -4.02 -18.60
C ALA A 66 -11.04 -5.47 -19.04
N LEU A 67 -11.03 -6.43 -18.11
CA LEU A 67 -10.86 -7.84 -18.42
C LEU A 67 -12.02 -8.39 -19.26
N ILE A 68 -13.26 -8.03 -18.93
CA ILE A 68 -14.44 -8.40 -19.71
C ILE A 68 -14.35 -7.82 -21.13
N GLU A 69 -13.99 -6.53 -21.24
CA GLU A 69 -13.84 -5.85 -22.53
C GLU A 69 -12.79 -6.55 -23.43
N ILE A 70 -11.63 -6.90 -22.87
CA ILE A 70 -10.58 -7.66 -23.58
C ILE A 70 -11.09 -9.04 -23.98
N ALA A 71 -11.81 -9.75 -23.10
CA ALA A 71 -12.34 -11.08 -23.37
C ALA A 71 -13.38 -11.07 -24.51
N GLU A 72 -14.10 -9.96 -24.70
CA GLU A 72 -14.99 -9.72 -25.83
C GLU A 72 -14.25 -9.30 -27.13
N GLY A 73 -12.92 -9.25 -27.11
CA GLY A 73 -12.10 -8.83 -28.25
C GLY A 73 -12.14 -7.33 -28.52
N LYS A 74 -12.57 -6.52 -27.53
CA LYS A 74 -12.69 -5.07 -27.64
C LYS A 74 -11.50 -4.37 -26.99
N GLN A 75 -11.18 -3.19 -27.49
CA GLN A 75 -10.24 -2.26 -26.86
C GLN A 75 -10.93 -0.91 -26.73
N GLY A 76 -11.73 -0.78 -25.68
CA GLY A 76 -12.63 0.35 -25.45
C GLY A 76 -12.18 1.20 -24.26
N ASP A 77 -13.17 1.82 -23.62
CA ASP A 77 -12.92 2.78 -22.56
C ASP A 77 -12.64 2.10 -21.22
N ALA A 78 -13.03 0.83 -21.03
CA ALA A 78 -12.65 0.10 -19.81
C ALA A 78 -11.14 -0.14 -19.77
N LEU A 79 -10.53 -0.56 -20.88
CA LEU A 79 -9.08 -0.71 -20.97
C LEU A 79 -8.34 0.61 -20.75
N LYS A 80 -8.81 1.71 -21.34
CA LYS A 80 -8.20 3.04 -21.11
C LYS A 80 -8.28 3.48 -19.64
N ARG A 81 -9.38 3.18 -18.96
CA ARG A 81 -9.53 3.48 -17.52
C ARG A 81 -8.55 2.66 -16.68
N LEU A 82 -8.34 1.39 -17.01
CA LEU A 82 -7.32 0.58 -16.34
C LEU A 82 -5.91 1.14 -16.57
N GLN A 83 -5.57 1.51 -17.81
CA GLN A 83 -4.28 2.13 -18.13
C GLN A 83 -4.06 3.43 -17.34
N LYS A 84 -5.08 4.30 -17.29
CA LYS A 84 -5.02 5.53 -16.52
C LYS A 84 -4.80 5.26 -15.03
N LEU A 85 -5.55 4.31 -14.46
CA LEU A 85 -5.39 3.89 -13.06
C LEU A 85 -3.95 3.43 -12.79
N THR A 86 -3.36 2.62 -13.66
CA THR A 86 -1.98 2.16 -13.52
C THR A 86 -0.99 3.33 -13.52
N ILE A 87 -1.15 4.29 -14.43
CA ILE A 87 -0.28 5.49 -14.50
C ILE A 87 -0.36 6.31 -13.21
N GLU A 88 -1.57 6.53 -12.68
CA GLU A 88 -1.77 7.30 -11.45
C GLU A 88 -1.13 6.61 -10.23
N ILE A 89 -1.22 5.28 -10.13
CA ILE A 89 -0.57 4.50 -9.07
C ILE A 89 0.95 4.59 -9.17
N GLU A 90 1.53 4.45 -10.37
CA GLU A 90 2.98 4.57 -10.54
C GLU A 90 3.48 5.98 -10.20
N ALA A 91 2.71 7.02 -10.56
CA ALA A 91 3.05 8.38 -10.17
C ALA A 91 3.08 8.58 -8.64
N VAL A 92 2.23 7.89 -7.86
CA VAL A 92 2.31 7.90 -6.39
C VAL A 92 3.60 7.25 -5.93
N LYS A 93 3.91 6.05 -6.44
CA LYS A 93 5.13 5.31 -6.05
C LYS A 93 6.40 6.11 -6.33
N ASP A 94 6.47 6.78 -7.48
CA ASP A 94 7.65 7.55 -7.86
C ASP A 94 7.84 8.78 -6.97
N ARG A 95 6.75 9.49 -6.60
CA ARG A 95 6.83 10.57 -5.60
C ARG A 95 7.40 10.10 -4.26
N HIS A 96 7.04 8.89 -3.82
CA HIS A 96 7.57 8.32 -2.58
C HIS A 96 9.05 7.96 -2.67
N LYS A 97 9.50 7.42 -3.82
CA LYS A 97 10.93 7.17 -4.05
C LYS A 97 11.75 8.47 -4.00
N ASP A 98 11.28 9.51 -4.69
CA ASP A 98 11.94 10.82 -4.71
C ASP A 98 12.01 11.42 -3.30
N LYS A 99 10.93 11.29 -2.52
CA LYS A 99 10.87 11.77 -1.14
C LYS A 99 11.84 11.02 -0.23
N LEU A 100 11.98 9.69 -0.39
CA LEU A 100 12.93 8.89 0.37
C LEU A 100 14.36 9.33 0.07
N GLU A 101 14.72 9.46 -1.21
CA GLU A 101 16.05 9.92 -1.62
C GLU A 101 16.37 11.31 -1.03
N GLN A 102 15.44 12.25 -1.14
CA GLN A 102 15.61 13.60 -0.60
C GLN A 102 15.77 13.61 0.92
N THR A 103 14.99 12.78 1.63
CA THR A 103 15.07 12.66 3.08
C THR A 103 16.42 12.10 3.51
N VAL A 104 16.85 10.99 2.90
CA VAL A 104 18.15 10.37 3.17
C VAL A 104 19.27 11.36 2.88
N LYS A 105 19.24 12.06 1.75
CA LYS A 105 20.24 13.07 1.42
C LYS A 105 20.30 14.19 2.46
N ALA A 106 19.16 14.73 2.86
CA ALA A 106 19.11 15.78 3.87
C ALA A 106 19.66 15.32 5.23
N ASP A 107 19.39 14.07 5.62
CA ASP A 107 19.89 13.53 6.87
C ASP A 107 21.39 13.20 6.81
N LEU A 108 21.90 12.75 5.67
CA LEU A 108 23.34 12.60 5.43
C LEU A 108 24.05 13.97 5.44
N ASP A 109 23.46 15.01 4.86
CA ASP A 109 24.01 16.37 4.89
C ASP A 109 24.06 16.94 6.30
N LYS A 110 23.06 16.65 7.14
CA LYS A 110 23.08 16.98 8.58
C LYS A 110 24.20 16.22 9.30
N LEU A 111 24.30 14.90 9.08
CA LEU A 111 25.34 14.08 9.69
C LEU A 111 26.74 14.56 9.28
N LYS A 112 26.93 14.96 8.02
CA LYS A 112 28.19 15.55 7.53
C LYS A 112 28.60 16.80 8.31
N LYS A 113 27.62 17.63 8.66
CA LYS A 113 27.83 18.90 9.36
C LYS A 113 28.16 18.67 10.84
N ASP A 114 27.45 17.74 11.47
CA ASP A 114 27.54 17.51 12.91
C ASP A 114 28.69 16.54 13.27
N ASP A 115 28.92 15.50 12.47
CA ASP A 115 29.95 14.48 12.70
C ASP A 115 30.45 13.85 11.37
N PRO A 116 31.46 14.46 10.71
CA PRO A 116 31.96 14.00 9.42
C PRO A 116 32.66 12.63 9.48
N GLU A 117 33.26 12.26 10.61
CA GLU A 117 33.92 10.96 10.77
C GLU A 117 32.89 9.84 10.87
N LYS A 118 31.77 10.08 11.56
CA LYS A 118 30.67 9.13 11.63
C LYS A 118 29.95 8.95 10.30
N LEU A 119 29.82 10.01 9.50
CA LEU A 119 29.34 9.87 8.12
C LEU A 119 30.26 8.97 7.29
N LYS A 120 31.57 9.13 7.42
CA LYS A 120 32.54 8.31 6.69
C LYS A 120 32.44 6.84 7.08
N GLN A 121 32.35 6.54 8.38
CA GLN A 121 32.13 5.18 8.87
C GLN A 121 30.83 4.57 8.32
N LEU A 122 29.74 5.33 8.34
CA LEU A 122 28.45 4.88 7.80
C LEU A 122 28.54 4.56 6.31
N ILE A 123 29.18 5.42 5.50
CA ILE A 123 29.34 5.18 4.07
C ILE A 123 30.21 3.94 3.82
N ASP A 124 31.28 3.75 4.59
CA ASP A 124 32.17 2.59 4.45
C ASP A 124 31.49 1.26 4.86
N GLU A 125 30.45 1.28 5.71
CA GLU A 125 29.68 0.09 6.11
C GLU A 125 28.77 -0.46 4.99
N TYR A 126 28.30 0.41 4.09
CA TYR A 126 27.40 0.06 2.98
C TYR A 126 28.09 0.01 1.61
N ARG A 127 29.43 0.08 1.58
CA ARG A 127 30.26 0.06 0.37
C ARG A 127 30.70 -1.35 -0.02
#